data_AF-A0A8H3DUM5-F1
#
_entry.id   AF-A0A8H3DUM5-F1
#
_cell.length_a   1.000
_cell.length_b   1.000
_cell.length_c   1.000
_cell.angle_alpha   90.00
_cell.angle_beta   90.00
_cell.angle_gamma   90.00
#
_symmetry.space_group_name_H-M   'P 1'
#
loop_
_entity.id
_entity.type
_entity.pdbx_description
1 polymer ?
#
loop_
_entity_poly.entity_id
_entity_poly.type
_entity_poly.pdbx_seq_one_letter_code
_entity_poly.pdbx_strand_id
1 'polypeptide(L)'
;MSLQRFEPLYESVTEMMAEEEWGPTRTQYMDTFEDRIEASFSQYLQCKEITIQTSNDLIPVSLLETTLAVGENMNKVGFQSGAQIFSVLMSTIKGYVKLHPSDMFEHYYGFLCVRHIIRMVSIGILRRHGSLETFLGEIQRDCPWNRVTARLSEASHDIIHTSLASNDQVNTLLLLGFSHVTWSAFADDGGLTMNDVGFLIEALWESRKSILPLRFKGLLPGFPVFLFLLYNLTQYNDMKEIERPWLKVQDLVQRCYLGDSNTYERNVLRQVSRWIHDKVSGKYDFVLQLDYVPVDDDDAHAVVQAYSNLLAPPIPLSLAPIMLLDVSMTMYRWISYMLKNPQPRRPALDKLAPIAAKAALERLWLEIDRERDGPMANNRRSFTRTYAMDALNNISTHYLEISDPQIRDDIPRMLLDMEIYSLLGRVLALVTYESESDLEFWDLFINKLREFSDVLDHLMNVPEAQPESIISEWDKVALLLAYRLDSSIRCPTPKYILDDAMETWNILFTRQLAEATRVYVCSNPRCADPFAISPPPEAKATCGACKKALYCSRRCQRIHWMLTAQAHALECR
;
A
#
# COMPACT_ATOMS: atom_id res chain seq x y z
N MET A 1 -52.72 -29.64 -22.62
CA MET A 1 -51.84 -29.55 -23.81
C MET A 1 -51.05 -28.26 -23.69
N SER A 2 -49.74 -28.37 -23.48
CA SER A 2 -48.81 -27.28 -23.19
C SER A 2 -48.16 -26.74 -24.48
N LEU A 3 -47.97 -25.42 -24.53
CA LEU A 3 -47.15 -24.72 -25.51
C LEU A 3 -45.75 -24.49 -24.91
N GLN A 4 -44.72 -25.06 -25.53
CA GLN A 4 -43.31 -24.74 -25.26
C GLN A 4 -42.88 -23.57 -26.15
N ARG A 5 -42.30 -22.54 -25.53
CA ARG A 5 -41.58 -21.44 -26.20
C ARG A 5 -40.21 -21.96 -26.65
N PHE A 6 -39.88 -21.73 -27.91
CA PHE A 6 -38.52 -21.79 -28.44
C PHE A 6 -37.87 -20.42 -28.29
N GLU A 7 -36.73 -20.34 -27.61
CA GLU A 7 -35.81 -19.20 -27.62
C GLU A 7 -34.88 -19.27 -28.86
N PRO A 8 -34.36 -18.13 -29.37
CA PRO A 8 -33.69 -18.09 -30.67
C PRO A 8 -32.18 -18.41 -30.57
N LEU A 9 -31.73 -19.37 -31.36
CA LEU A 9 -30.34 -19.80 -31.63
C LEU A 9 -29.44 -18.75 -32.34
N TYR A 10 -29.82 -17.47 -32.37
CA TYR A 10 -29.14 -16.45 -33.19
C TYR A 10 -28.01 -15.70 -32.44
N GLU A 11 -28.02 -15.67 -31.11
CA GLU A 11 -26.94 -15.06 -30.32
C GLU A 11 -25.66 -15.92 -30.34
N SER A 12 -25.77 -17.25 -30.32
CA SER A 12 -24.59 -18.12 -30.18
C SER A 12 -23.68 -18.17 -31.42
N VAL A 13 -24.19 -17.91 -32.62
CA VAL A 13 -23.38 -17.94 -33.86
C VAL A 13 -22.57 -16.65 -34.03
N THR A 14 -23.10 -15.52 -33.57
CA THR A 14 -22.40 -14.23 -33.62
C THR A 14 -21.29 -14.16 -32.56
N GLU A 15 -21.51 -14.75 -31.38
CA GLU A 15 -20.48 -14.90 -30.34
C GLU A 15 -19.32 -15.81 -30.79
N MET A 16 -19.61 -16.95 -31.44
CA MET A 16 -18.57 -17.87 -31.91
C MET A 16 -17.65 -17.25 -32.99
N MET A 17 -18.18 -16.38 -33.86
CA MET A 17 -17.36 -15.69 -34.87
C MET A 17 -16.49 -14.57 -34.27
N ALA A 18 -16.91 -13.97 -33.14
CA ALA A 18 -16.15 -12.94 -32.45
C ALA A 18 -14.99 -13.51 -31.60
N GLU A 19 -15.17 -14.70 -31.01
CA GLU A 19 -14.10 -15.39 -30.26
C GLU A 19 -12.91 -15.78 -31.15
N GLU A 20 -13.15 -16.13 -32.42
CA GLU A 20 -12.08 -16.46 -33.38
C GLU A 20 -11.22 -15.23 -33.73
N GLU A 21 -11.78 -14.03 -33.73
CA GLU A 21 -11.08 -12.81 -34.15
C GLU A 21 -10.19 -12.21 -33.05
N TRP A 22 -10.64 -12.24 -31.79
CA TRP A 22 -9.97 -11.57 -30.66
C TRP A 22 -9.30 -12.54 -29.66
N GLY A 23 -9.51 -13.84 -29.87
CA GLY A 23 -8.97 -14.91 -29.03
C GLY A 23 -9.76 -15.10 -27.73
N PRO A 24 -9.28 -16.01 -26.86
CA PRO A 24 -9.95 -16.35 -25.60
C PRO A 24 -10.18 -15.15 -24.67
N THR A 25 -11.18 -15.27 -23.81
CA THR A 25 -11.44 -14.31 -22.71
C THR A 25 -10.37 -14.38 -21.63
N ARG A 26 -10.31 -13.36 -20.76
CA ARG A 26 -9.35 -13.27 -19.65
C ARG A 26 -9.27 -14.52 -18.80
N THR A 27 -10.41 -15.04 -18.37
CA THR A 27 -10.46 -16.24 -17.53
C THR A 27 -9.89 -17.46 -18.26
N GLN A 28 -10.15 -17.58 -19.57
CA GLN A 28 -9.66 -18.70 -20.38
C GLN A 28 -8.16 -18.60 -20.69
N TYR A 29 -7.68 -17.41 -21.09
CA TYR A 29 -6.27 -17.27 -21.48
C TYR A 29 -5.33 -17.25 -20.29
N MET A 30 -5.78 -16.79 -19.11
CA MET A 30 -4.94 -16.78 -17.91
C MET A 30 -4.50 -18.18 -17.48
N ASP A 31 -5.29 -19.21 -17.80
CA ASP A 31 -5.00 -20.60 -17.46
C ASP A 31 -4.38 -21.37 -18.63
N THR A 32 -4.53 -20.89 -19.87
CA THR A 32 -4.04 -21.59 -21.08
C THR A 32 -2.84 -20.91 -21.74
N PHE A 33 -2.38 -19.76 -21.23
CA PHE A 33 -1.36 -18.94 -21.90
C PHE A 33 -0.06 -19.69 -22.19
N GLU A 34 0.47 -20.44 -21.21
CA GLU A 34 1.73 -21.14 -21.37
C GLU A 34 1.65 -22.20 -22.48
N ASP A 35 0.62 -23.03 -22.45
CA ASP A 35 0.37 -24.06 -23.47
C ASP A 35 0.24 -23.45 -24.88
N ARG A 36 -0.42 -22.29 -24.99
CA ARG A 36 -0.60 -21.58 -26.26
C ARG A 36 0.74 -21.07 -26.81
N ILE A 37 1.58 -20.46 -25.98
CA ILE A 37 2.91 -19.99 -26.39
C ILE A 37 3.79 -21.15 -26.83
N GLU A 38 3.75 -22.29 -26.13
CA GLU A 38 4.51 -23.48 -26.51
C GLU A 38 4.01 -24.12 -27.80
N ALA A 39 2.70 -24.22 -27.99
CA ALA A 39 2.09 -24.71 -29.22
C ALA A 39 2.44 -23.82 -30.41
N SER A 40 2.30 -22.50 -30.25
CA SER A 40 2.61 -21.50 -31.27
C SER A 40 4.08 -21.52 -31.69
N PHE A 41 5.00 -21.62 -30.71
CA PHE A 41 6.42 -21.76 -30.99
C PHE A 41 6.76 -23.09 -31.69
N SER A 42 6.13 -24.18 -31.28
CA SER A 42 6.32 -25.50 -31.91
C SER A 42 5.85 -25.49 -33.37
N GLN A 43 4.71 -24.86 -33.66
CA GLN A 43 4.20 -24.67 -35.01
C GLN A 43 5.16 -23.84 -35.87
N TYR A 44 5.71 -22.75 -35.32
CA TYR A 44 6.72 -21.94 -36.00
C TYR A 44 7.95 -22.77 -36.43
N LEU A 45 8.47 -23.62 -35.53
CA LEU A 45 9.63 -24.47 -35.84
C LEU A 45 9.34 -25.50 -36.95
N GLN A 46 8.09 -25.97 -37.06
CA GLN A 46 7.67 -26.91 -38.10
C GLN A 46 7.49 -26.24 -39.47
N CYS A 47 6.84 -25.07 -39.50
CA CYS A 47 6.48 -24.41 -40.75
C CYS A 47 7.61 -23.57 -41.35
N LYS A 48 8.54 -23.03 -40.54
CA LYS A 48 9.67 -22.16 -40.92
C LYS A 48 9.36 -20.89 -41.72
N GLU A 49 8.13 -20.70 -42.20
CA GLU A 49 7.65 -19.48 -42.84
C GLU A 49 6.46 -18.92 -42.06
N ILE A 50 6.58 -17.65 -41.68
CA ILE A 50 5.45 -16.85 -41.22
C ILE A 50 4.91 -16.16 -42.47
N THR A 51 3.81 -16.67 -43.04
CA THR A 51 3.15 -15.98 -44.16
C THR A 51 2.43 -14.74 -43.62
N ILE A 52 3.01 -13.56 -43.84
CA ILE A 52 2.39 -12.29 -43.48
C ILE A 52 1.44 -11.91 -44.64
N GLN A 53 0.18 -12.29 -44.52
CA GLN A 53 -0.90 -11.67 -45.29
C GLN A 53 -1.79 -10.89 -44.32
N THR A 54 -1.57 -9.59 -44.24
CA THR A 54 -2.46 -8.67 -43.53
C THR A 54 -3.39 -8.03 -44.55
N SER A 55 -4.67 -8.42 -44.55
CA SER A 55 -5.70 -7.80 -45.40
C SER A 55 -6.36 -6.58 -44.75
N ASN A 56 -6.17 -6.38 -43.44
CA ASN A 56 -6.77 -5.33 -42.61
C ASN A 56 -5.68 -4.54 -41.85
N ASP A 57 -6.03 -3.35 -41.34
CA ASP A 57 -5.17 -2.48 -40.51
C ASP A 57 -4.75 -3.10 -39.14
N LEU A 58 -5.22 -4.31 -38.82
CA LEU A 58 -4.95 -5.04 -37.58
C LEU A 58 -4.15 -6.32 -37.82
N ILE A 59 -3.28 -6.65 -36.86
CA ILE A 59 -2.45 -7.87 -36.90
C ILE A 59 -3.29 -9.05 -36.43
N PRO A 60 -3.40 -10.15 -37.19
CA PRO A 60 -4.12 -11.34 -36.73
C PRO A 60 -3.62 -11.86 -35.38
N VAL A 61 -4.51 -12.36 -34.51
CA VAL A 61 -4.16 -12.92 -33.19
C VAL A 61 -3.08 -13.99 -33.31
N SER A 62 -3.21 -14.90 -34.27
CA SER A 62 -2.24 -15.96 -34.51
C SER A 62 -0.83 -15.43 -34.82
N LEU A 63 -0.74 -14.31 -35.53
CA LEU A 63 0.54 -13.65 -35.82
C LEU A 63 1.10 -12.92 -34.59
N LEU A 64 0.25 -12.25 -33.80
CA LEU A 64 0.67 -11.66 -32.51
C LEU A 64 1.19 -12.73 -31.54
N GLU A 65 0.49 -13.86 -31.43
CA GLU A 65 0.87 -14.99 -30.58
C GLU A 65 2.18 -15.62 -31.06
N THR A 66 2.29 -15.92 -32.36
CA THR A 66 3.50 -16.51 -32.96
C THR A 66 4.71 -15.60 -32.77
N THR A 67 4.56 -14.30 -33.03
CA THR A 67 5.66 -13.33 -32.85
C THR A 67 6.06 -13.19 -31.39
N LEU A 68 5.11 -13.29 -30.45
CA LEU A 68 5.43 -13.28 -29.02
C LEU A 68 6.19 -14.54 -28.66
N ALA A 69 5.70 -15.70 -29.09
CA ALA A 69 6.28 -17.00 -28.80
C ALA A 69 7.71 -17.13 -29.33
N VAL A 70 7.95 -16.72 -30.58
CA VAL A 70 9.29 -16.61 -31.18
C VAL A 70 10.16 -15.64 -30.37
N GLY A 71 9.59 -14.50 -29.99
CA GLY A 71 10.28 -13.47 -29.24
C GLY A 71 10.71 -13.87 -27.83
N GLU A 72 9.88 -14.60 -27.11
CA GLU A 72 10.17 -15.14 -25.77
C GLU A 72 11.11 -16.35 -25.84
N ASN A 73 11.24 -16.98 -27.01
CA ASN A 73 12.21 -18.04 -27.31
C ASN A 73 13.43 -17.53 -28.10
N MET A 74 13.77 -16.23 -28.02
CA MET A 74 14.89 -15.64 -28.77
C MET A 74 16.26 -16.27 -28.50
N ASN A 75 16.44 -16.96 -27.37
CA ASN A 75 17.64 -17.75 -27.09
C ASN A 75 17.79 -18.98 -28.02
N LYS A 76 16.69 -19.48 -28.58
CA LYS A 76 16.66 -20.65 -29.48
C LYS A 76 16.81 -20.25 -30.94
N VAL A 77 16.16 -19.16 -31.34
CA VAL A 77 16.02 -18.76 -32.76
C VAL A 77 16.78 -17.49 -33.12
N GLY A 78 17.44 -16.87 -32.13
CA GLY A 78 18.07 -15.57 -32.26
C GLY A 78 17.06 -14.43 -32.04
N PHE A 79 17.60 -13.27 -31.64
CA PHE A 79 16.80 -12.05 -31.55
C PHE A 79 16.62 -11.44 -32.95
N GLN A 80 15.36 -11.19 -33.33
CA GLN A 80 15.00 -10.54 -34.59
C GLN A 80 14.25 -9.26 -34.26
N SER A 81 14.78 -8.11 -34.71
CA SER A 81 14.14 -6.81 -34.54
C SER A 81 13.52 -6.38 -35.86
N GLY A 82 12.24 -6.03 -35.84
CA GLY A 82 11.64 -5.24 -36.92
C GLY A 82 11.97 -3.76 -36.75
N ALA A 83 12.15 -3.04 -37.85
CA ALA A 83 12.11 -1.57 -37.82
C ALA A 83 10.69 -1.11 -37.44
N GLN A 84 10.59 0.00 -36.70
CA GLN A 84 9.32 0.63 -36.34
C GLN A 84 8.36 -0.21 -35.47
N ILE A 85 8.88 -1.17 -34.72
CA ILE A 85 8.06 -2.09 -33.90
C ILE A 85 7.09 -1.36 -32.95
N PHE A 86 7.51 -0.27 -32.32
CA PHE A 86 6.63 0.49 -31.42
C PHE A 86 5.47 1.14 -32.20
N SER A 87 5.72 1.71 -33.38
CA SER A 87 4.68 2.30 -34.22
C SER A 87 3.64 1.26 -34.63
N VAL A 88 4.09 0.07 -35.03
CA VAL A 88 3.22 -1.05 -35.41
C VAL A 88 2.37 -1.50 -34.21
N LEU A 89 2.98 -1.76 -33.05
CA LEU A 89 2.26 -2.18 -31.85
C LEU A 89 1.27 -1.10 -31.37
N MET A 90 1.67 0.17 -31.43
CA MET A 90 0.80 1.29 -31.05
C MET A 90 -0.39 1.47 -31.98
N SER A 91 -0.21 1.32 -33.30
CA SER A 91 -1.32 1.33 -34.26
C SER A 91 -2.28 0.16 -33.98
N THR A 92 -1.72 -1.02 -33.74
CA THR A 92 -2.47 -2.26 -33.48
C THR A 92 -3.34 -2.15 -32.23
N ILE A 93 -2.77 -1.70 -31.11
CA ILE A 93 -3.50 -1.59 -29.84
C ILE A 93 -4.52 -0.45 -29.85
N LYS A 94 -4.23 0.68 -30.51
CA LYS A 94 -5.20 1.77 -30.69
C LYS A 94 -6.38 1.34 -31.56
N GLY A 95 -6.12 0.58 -32.63
CA GLY A 95 -7.16 0.01 -33.47
C GLY A 95 -8.07 -0.95 -32.68
N TYR A 96 -7.48 -1.82 -31.84
CA TYR A 96 -8.22 -2.70 -30.96
C TYR A 96 -9.05 -1.95 -29.91
N VAL A 97 -8.46 -1.02 -29.15
CA VAL A 97 -9.19 -0.24 -28.11
C VAL A 97 -10.29 0.62 -28.72
N LYS A 98 -10.14 1.08 -29.96
CA LYS A 98 -11.22 1.79 -30.69
C LYS A 98 -12.44 0.89 -30.92
N LEU A 99 -12.23 -0.40 -31.11
CA LEU A 99 -13.31 -1.39 -31.27
C LEU A 99 -13.83 -1.88 -29.90
N HIS A 100 -12.96 -1.94 -28.90
CA HIS A 100 -13.21 -2.47 -27.55
C HIS A 100 -12.79 -1.47 -26.46
N PRO A 101 -13.61 -0.43 -26.18
CA PRO A 101 -13.19 0.72 -25.37
C PRO A 101 -13.16 0.50 -23.85
N SER A 102 -13.62 -0.65 -23.33
CA SER A 102 -13.82 -0.87 -21.89
C SER A 102 -12.62 -1.51 -21.17
N ASP A 103 -12.29 -2.77 -21.50
CA ASP A 103 -11.22 -3.52 -20.84
C ASP A 103 -10.32 -4.17 -21.89
N MET A 104 -9.15 -3.57 -22.08
CA MET A 104 -8.15 -4.04 -23.03
C MET A 104 -7.63 -5.44 -22.70
N PHE A 105 -7.71 -5.86 -21.44
CA PHE A 105 -7.27 -7.18 -20.99
C PHE A 105 -8.41 -8.21 -20.99
N GLU A 106 -9.65 -7.83 -21.32
CA GLU A 106 -10.77 -8.77 -21.37
C GLU A 106 -10.55 -9.85 -22.44
N HIS A 107 -9.96 -9.48 -23.58
CA HIS A 107 -9.61 -10.41 -24.64
C HIS A 107 -8.09 -10.60 -24.76
N TYR A 108 -7.73 -11.80 -25.23
CA TYR A 108 -6.35 -12.20 -25.44
C TYR A 108 -5.56 -11.27 -26.35
N TYR A 109 -6.21 -10.70 -27.37
CA TYR A 109 -5.60 -9.75 -28.30
C TYR A 109 -4.94 -8.55 -27.60
N GLY A 110 -5.67 -7.84 -26.75
CA GLY A 110 -5.17 -6.64 -26.09
C GLY A 110 -4.07 -6.98 -25.07
N PHE A 111 -4.22 -8.10 -24.37
CA PHE A 111 -3.17 -8.67 -23.52
C PHE A 111 -1.87 -8.93 -24.30
N LEU A 112 -1.93 -9.60 -25.46
CA LEU A 112 -0.76 -9.85 -26.31
C LEU A 112 -0.09 -8.55 -26.76
N CYS A 113 -0.86 -7.54 -27.14
CA CYS A 113 -0.33 -6.23 -27.53
C CYS A 113 0.48 -5.59 -26.40
N VAL A 114 -0.09 -5.53 -25.19
CA VAL A 114 0.62 -4.97 -24.02
C VAL A 114 1.86 -5.79 -23.69
N ARG A 115 1.76 -7.11 -23.72
CA ARG A 115 2.89 -8.01 -23.41
C ARG A 115 4.06 -7.82 -24.38
N HIS A 116 3.77 -7.64 -25.67
CA HIS A 116 4.76 -7.25 -26.67
C HIS A 116 5.42 -5.92 -26.35
N ILE A 117 4.63 -4.89 -26.02
CA ILE A 117 5.16 -3.56 -25.67
C ILE A 117 6.10 -3.67 -24.46
N ILE A 118 5.68 -4.34 -23.38
CA ILE A 118 6.50 -4.53 -22.17
C ILE A 118 7.83 -5.22 -22.52
N ARG A 119 7.78 -6.29 -23.32
CA ARG A 119 8.97 -7.02 -23.76
C ARG A 119 9.90 -6.11 -24.57
N MET A 120 9.35 -5.36 -25.53
CA MET A 120 10.15 -4.45 -26.37
C MET A 120 10.77 -3.30 -25.57
N VAL A 121 10.08 -2.79 -24.55
CA VAL A 121 10.65 -1.81 -23.62
C VAL A 121 11.85 -2.41 -22.87
N SER A 122 11.73 -3.63 -22.35
CA SER A 122 12.83 -4.31 -21.66
C SER A 122 14.04 -4.53 -22.58
N ILE A 123 13.80 -5.00 -23.81
CA ILE A 123 14.86 -5.18 -24.82
C ILE A 123 15.50 -3.82 -25.18
N GLY A 124 14.68 -2.77 -25.34
CA GLY A 124 15.14 -1.42 -25.61
C GLY A 124 16.10 -0.90 -24.54
N ILE A 125 15.78 -1.11 -23.26
CA ILE A 125 16.65 -0.75 -22.13
C ILE A 125 17.99 -1.48 -22.19
N LEU A 126 17.98 -2.81 -22.37
CA LEU A 126 19.22 -3.59 -22.50
C LEU A 126 20.05 -3.15 -23.71
N ARG A 127 19.40 -2.86 -24.84
CA ARG A 127 20.08 -2.39 -26.06
C ARG A 127 20.74 -1.03 -25.83
N ARG A 128 20.05 -0.08 -25.20
CA ARG A 128 20.56 1.26 -24.90
C ARG A 128 21.69 1.24 -23.87
N HIS A 129 21.60 0.35 -22.90
CA HIS A 129 22.68 0.11 -21.94
C HIS A 129 23.87 -0.64 -22.57
N GLY A 130 23.68 -1.31 -23.71
CA GLY A 130 24.72 -2.10 -24.40
C GLY A 130 24.91 -3.51 -23.84
N SER A 131 23.98 -4.02 -23.02
CA SER A 131 24.05 -5.35 -22.41
C SER A 131 23.19 -6.42 -23.10
N LEU A 132 22.46 -6.09 -24.17
CA LEU A 132 21.59 -7.03 -24.87
C LEU A 132 22.36 -8.25 -25.40
N GLU A 133 23.50 -8.04 -26.06
CA GLU A 133 24.30 -9.14 -26.62
C GLU A 133 24.89 -10.04 -25.52
N THR A 134 25.36 -9.44 -24.42
CA THR A 134 25.84 -10.18 -23.24
C THR A 134 24.72 -11.05 -22.67
N PHE A 135 23.53 -10.46 -22.48
CA PHE A 135 22.34 -11.18 -22.01
C PHE A 135 21.97 -12.36 -22.91
N LEU A 136 21.95 -12.16 -24.24
CA LEU A 136 21.67 -13.23 -25.20
C LEU A 136 22.73 -14.33 -25.18
N GLY A 137 24.00 -13.98 -24.96
CA GLY A 137 25.11 -14.94 -24.86
C GLY A 137 25.13 -15.76 -23.57
N GLU A 138 24.60 -15.22 -22.46
CA GLU A 138 24.55 -15.89 -21.16
C GLU A 138 23.39 -16.88 -21.02
N ILE A 139 22.34 -16.73 -21.83
CA ILE A 139 21.17 -17.61 -21.77
C ILE A 139 21.40 -18.89 -22.56
N GLN A 140 21.28 -20.02 -21.86
CA GLN A 140 21.38 -21.34 -22.47
C GLN A 140 20.23 -21.57 -23.48
N ARG A 141 20.52 -22.25 -24.59
CA ARG A 141 19.54 -22.52 -25.66
C ARG A 141 18.36 -23.38 -25.21
N ASP A 142 18.57 -24.26 -24.24
CA ASP A 142 17.56 -25.13 -23.64
C ASP A 142 16.77 -24.45 -22.50
N CYS A 143 17.11 -23.20 -22.14
CA CYS A 143 16.37 -22.46 -21.13
C CYS A 143 14.89 -22.31 -21.55
N PRO A 144 13.93 -22.66 -20.66
CA PRO A 144 12.51 -22.42 -20.87
C PRO A 144 12.21 -20.95 -21.11
N TRP A 145 11.24 -20.65 -21.98
CA TRP A 145 10.90 -19.30 -22.43
C TRP A 145 10.43 -18.41 -21.27
N ASN A 146 9.67 -18.95 -20.32
CA ASN A 146 9.19 -18.20 -19.15
C ASN A 146 10.36 -17.69 -18.28
N ARG A 147 11.40 -18.52 -18.12
CA ARG A 147 12.64 -18.14 -17.44
C ARG A 147 13.47 -17.12 -18.24
N VAL A 148 13.46 -17.20 -19.56
CA VAL A 148 14.08 -16.17 -20.43
C VAL A 148 13.40 -14.83 -20.22
N THR A 149 12.06 -14.79 -20.24
CA THR A 149 11.29 -13.55 -20.04
C THR A 149 11.47 -12.99 -18.63
N ALA A 150 11.50 -13.84 -17.60
CA ALA A 150 11.79 -13.43 -16.23
C ALA A 150 13.19 -12.80 -16.13
N ARG A 151 14.23 -13.45 -16.68
CA ARG A 151 15.60 -12.92 -16.69
C ARG A 151 15.75 -11.63 -17.48
N LEU A 152 15.05 -11.51 -18.62
CA LEU A 152 15.02 -10.27 -19.40
C LEU A 152 14.48 -9.12 -18.55
N SER A 153 13.39 -9.40 -17.83
CA SER A 153 12.79 -8.45 -16.92
C SER A 153 13.75 -8.11 -15.77
N GLU A 154 14.39 -9.08 -15.12
CA GLU A 154 15.35 -8.85 -14.04
C GLU A 154 16.52 -7.96 -14.52
N ALA A 155 17.11 -8.29 -15.68
CA ALA A 155 18.21 -7.53 -16.25
C ALA A 155 17.81 -6.08 -16.57
N SER A 156 16.60 -5.84 -17.10
CA SER A 156 16.13 -4.48 -17.37
C SER A 156 15.84 -3.70 -16.09
N HIS A 157 15.33 -4.37 -15.04
CA HIS A 157 15.15 -3.78 -13.72
C HIS A 157 16.47 -3.36 -13.08
N ASP A 158 17.51 -4.20 -13.12
CA ASP A 158 18.82 -3.89 -12.53
C ASP A 158 19.45 -2.63 -13.15
N ILE A 159 19.31 -2.47 -14.46
CA ILE A 159 19.76 -1.28 -15.19
C ILE A 159 18.97 -0.05 -14.74
N ILE A 160 17.63 -0.14 -14.67
CA ILE A 160 16.80 0.96 -14.19
C ILE A 160 17.15 1.32 -12.75
N HIS A 161 17.31 0.33 -11.87
CA HIS A 161 17.65 0.55 -10.48
C HIS A 161 18.99 1.28 -10.33
N THR A 162 19.97 0.95 -11.18
CA THR A 162 21.25 1.66 -11.22
C THR A 162 21.07 3.11 -11.69
N SER A 163 20.24 3.34 -12.70
CA SER A 163 19.88 4.69 -13.17
C SER A 163 19.12 5.51 -12.11
N LEU A 164 18.24 4.85 -11.34
CA LEU A 164 17.52 5.46 -10.22
C LEU A 164 18.49 5.92 -9.12
N ALA A 165 19.46 5.07 -8.78
CA ALA A 165 20.43 5.36 -7.74
C ALA A 165 21.31 6.59 -8.05
N SER A 166 21.49 6.93 -9.33
CA SER A 166 22.27 8.12 -9.71
C SER A 166 21.49 9.43 -9.58
N ASN A 167 20.16 9.39 -9.44
CA ASN A 167 19.26 10.56 -9.49
C ASN A 167 19.55 11.49 -10.69
N ASP A 168 20.01 10.93 -11.81
CA ASP A 168 20.40 11.69 -12.99
C ASP A 168 19.32 11.54 -14.06
N GLN A 169 18.55 12.61 -14.21
CA GLN A 169 17.46 12.69 -15.16
C GLN A 169 17.95 12.60 -16.62
N VAL A 170 19.14 13.12 -16.93
CA VAL A 170 19.73 13.07 -18.28
C VAL A 170 20.12 11.63 -18.63
N ASN A 171 20.77 10.92 -17.70
CA ASN A 171 21.12 9.52 -17.92
C ASN A 171 19.89 8.64 -18.09
N THR A 172 18.81 8.94 -17.35
CA THR A 172 17.53 8.24 -17.50
C THR A 172 16.95 8.45 -18.90
N LEU A 173 16.98 9.67 -19.44
CA LEU A 173 16.54 9.94 -20.82
C LEU A 173 17.39 9.25 -21.88
N LEU A 174 18.71 9.24 -21.69
CA LEU A 174 19.64 8.54 -22.59
C LEU A 174 19.36 7.04 -22.58
N LEU A 175 19.12 6.45 -21.41
CA LEU A 175 18.74 5.05 -21.25
C LEU A 175 17.42 4.73 -21.97
N LEU A 176 16.44 5.64 -21.91
CA LEU A 176 15.17 5.50 -22.64
C LEU A 176 15.30 5.80 -24.14
N GLY A 177 16.48 6.18 -24.63
CA GLY A 177 16.69 6.56 -26.02
C GLY A 177 15.78 7.71 -26.46
N PHE A 178 15.59 8.68 -25.57
CA PHE A 178 14.66 9.79 -25.78
C PHE A 178 15.17 10.76 -26.85
N SER A 179 14.31 11.11 -27.79
CA SER A 179 14.57 12.11 -28.82
C SER A 179 13.75 13.37 -28.57
N HIS A 180 14.44 14.50 -28.38
CA HIS A 180 13.80 15.82 -28.28
C HIS A 180 13.20 16.32 -29.60
N VAL A 181 13.58 15.72 -30.74
CA VAL A 181 13.05 16.11 -32.05
C VAL A 181 11.66 15.51 -32.26
N THR A 182 11.50 14.24 -31.91
CA THR A 182 10.25 13.48 -32.10
C THR A 182 9.43 13.36 -30.82
N TRP A 183 9.93 13.85 -29.69
CA TRP A 183 9.33 13.73 -28.36
C TRP A 183 8.91 12.29 -28.05
N SER A 184 9.83 11.35 -28.30
CA SER A 184 9.58 9.92 -28.18
C SER A 184 10.72 9.17 -27.52
N ALA A 185 10.39 8.14 -26.74
CA ALA A 185 11.34 7.14 -26.23
C ALA A 185 11.60 6.07 -27.29
N PHE A 186 12.80 5.48 -27.29
CA PHE A 186 13.21 4.48 -28.29
C PHE A 186 13.00 4.94 -29.74
N ALA A 187 13.41 6.18 -30.05
CA ALA A 187 13.16 6.81 -31.36
C ALA A 187 13.65 5.96 -32.56
N ASP A 188 14.77 5.23 -32.39
CA ASP A 188 15.34 4.38 -33.43
C ASP A 188 14.46 3.17 -33.81
N ASP A 189 13.52 2.77 -32.94
CA ASP A 189 12.64 1.61 -33.10
C ASP A 189 11.18 2.03 -33.42
N GLY A 190 11.01 3.23 -33.99
CA GLY A 190 9.70 3.82 -34.33
C GLY A 190 9.12 4.71 -33.24
N GLY A 191 9.70 4.69 -32.04
CA GLY A 191 9.39 5.60 -30.96
C GLY A 191 8.05 5.36 -30.24
N LEU A 192 8.04 5.50 -28.91
CA LEU A 192 6.82 5.74 -28.12
C LEU A 192 6.69 7.25 -27.91
N THR A 193 5.76 7.88 -28.62
CA THR A 193 5.53 9.33 -28.51
C THR A 193 4.82 9.70 -27.21
N MET A 194 4.84 10.97 -26.82
CA MET A 194 4.06 11.46 -25.67
C MET A 194 2.56 11.17 -25.78
N ASN A 195 2.00 11.23 -27.00
CA ASN A 195 0.60 10.89 -27.25
C ASN A 195 0.34 9.38 -27.04
N ASP A 196 1.31 8.53 -27.41
CA ASP A 196 1.23 7.10 -27.15
C ASP A 196 1.27 6.80 -25.66
N VAL A 197 2.13 7.50 -24.91
CA VAL A 197 2.22 7.38 -23.44
C VAL A 197 0.91 7.78 -22.78
N GLY A 198 0.34 8.93 -23.17
CA GLY A 198 -0.96 9.38 -22.65
C GLY A 198 -2.06 8.36 -22.93
N PHE A 199 -2.13 7.85 -24.16
CA PHE A 199 -3.07 6.79 -24.54
C PHE A 199 -2.86 5.50 -23.73
N LEU A 200 -1.62 5.03 -23.56
CA LEU A 200 -1.32 3.79 -22.84
C LEU A 200 -1.69 3.90 -21.36
N ILE A 201 -1.39 5.03 -20.72
CA ILE A 201 -1.78 5.26 -19.32
C ILE A 201 -3.30 5.19 -19.17
N GLU A 202 -4.04 5.82 -20.09
CA GLU A 202 -5.50 5.80 -20.09
C GLU A 202 -6.03 4.37 -20.28
N ALA A 203 -5.60 3.68 -21.33
CA ALA A 203 -6.07 2.34 -21.66
C ALA A 203 -5.75 1.31 -20.56
N LEU A 204 -4.56 1.39 -19.96
CA LEU A 204 -4.18 0.54 -18.82
C LEU A 204 -5.01 0.87 -17.58
N TRP A 205 -5.28 2.15 -17.33
CA TRP A 205 -6.06 2.58 -16.17
C TRP A 205 -7.53 2.18 -16.29
N GLU A 206 -8.15 2.27 -17.47
CA GLU A 206 -9.49 1.74 -17.70
C GLU A 206 -9.53 0.21 -17.48
N SER A 207 -8.46 -0.48 -17.85
CA SER A 207 -8.32 -1.94 -17.68
C SER A 207 -7.71 -2.37 -16.33
N ARG A 208 -7.65 -1.47 -15.34
CA ARG A 208 -6.87 -1.66 -14.09
C ARG A 208 -7.32 -2.83 -13.21
N LYS A 209 -8.59 -3.25 -13.31
CA LYS A 209 -9.12 -4.42 -12.58
C LYS A 209 -8.38 -5.71 -12.96
N SER A 210 -7.91 -5.81 -14.20
CA SER A 210 -7.21 -7.00 -14.71
C SER A 210 -5.75 -7.10 -14.24
N ILE A 211 -5.12 -6.00 -13.84
CA ILE A 211 -3.66 -5.95 -13.57
C ILE A 211 -3.28 -6.88 -12.42
N LEU A 212 -4.03 -6.82 -11.32
CA LEU A 212 -3.71 -7.58 -10.13
C LEU A 212 -3.83 -9.10 -10.36
N PRO A 213 -4.94 -9.63 -10.92
CA PRO A 213 -5.02 -11.04 -11.33
C PRO A 213 -3.93 -11.48 -12.30
N LEU A 214 -3.61 -10.65 -13.32
CA LEU A 214 -2.56 -10.97 -14.29
C LEU A 214 -1.17 -11.00 -13.65
N ARG A 215 -0.89 -10.11 -12.69
CA ARG A 215 0.37 -10.11 -11.93
C ARG A 215 0.48 -11.33 -11.03
N PHE A 216 -0.59 -11.73 -10.34
CA PHE A 216 -0.58 -12.96 -9.53
C PHE A 216 -0.36 -14.24 -10.34
N LYS A 217 -0.75 -14.25 -11.62
CA LYS A 217 -0.45 -15.35 -12.55
C LYS A 217 0.93 -15.25 -13.20
N GLY A 218 1.74 -14.23 -12.90
CA GLY A 218 3.05 -14.02 -13.52
C GLY A 218 2.97 -13.66 -15.02
N LEU A 219 1.82 -13.17 -15.50
CA LEU A 219 1.58 -12.94 -16.93
C LEU A 219 2.04 -11.57 -17.44
N LEU A 220 2.57 -10.71 -16.56
CA LEU A 220 3.07 -9.38 -16.89
C LEU A 220 4.54 -9.19 -16.44
N PRO A 221 5.48 -10.05 -16.87
CA PRO A 221 6.91 -9.86 -16.55
C PRO A 221 7.42 -8.58 -17.22
N GLY A 222 8.20 -7.76 -16.49
CA GLY A 222 8.70 -6.47 -16.98
C GLY A 222 7.71 -5.31 -16.86
N PHE A 223 6.51 -5.54 -16.33
CA PHE A 223 5.54 -4.47 -16.15
C PHE A 223 6.01 -3.32 -15.26
N PRO A 224 6.76 -3.53 -14.16
CA PRO A 224 7.29 -2.42 -13.37
C PRO A 224 8.27 -1.53 -14.15
N VAL A 225 9.14 -2.13 -14.98
CA VAL A 225 9.99 -1.40 -15.95
C VAL A 225 9.14 -0.54 -16.90
N PHE A 226 8.04 -1.09 -17.40
CA PHE A 226 7.14 -0.36 -18.28
C PHE A 226 6.45 0.82 -17.56
N LEU A 227 5.96 0.62 -16.34
CA LEU A 227 5.37 1.69 -15.52
C LEU A 227 6.40 2.78 -15.18
N PHE A 228 7.66 2.41 -14.93
CA PHE A 228 8.74 3.36 -14.75
C PHE A 228 8.95 4.23 -16.00
N LEU A 229 8.94 3.63 -17.19
CA LEU A 229 9.02 4.37 -18.45
C LEU A 229 7.83 5.33 -18.61
N LEU A 230 6.60 4.86 -18.38
CA LEU A 230 5.40 5.69 -18.50
C LEU A 230 5.49 6.89 -17.56
N TYR A 231 5.84 6.67 -16.28
CA TYR A 231 6.04 7.75 -15.32
C TYR A 231 7.07 8.78 -15.80
N ASN A 232 8.26 8.34 -16.23
CA ASN A 232 9.31 9.27 -16.64
C ASN A 232 8.88 10.10 -17.85
N LEU A 233 8.20 9.51 -18.83
CA LEU A 233 7.74 10.26 -20.00
C LEU A 233 6.66 11.28 -19.65
N THR A 234 5.83 11.06 -18.62
CA THR A 234 4.90 12.12 -18.14
C THR A 234 5.62 13.36 -17.61
N GLN A 235 6.90 13.27 -17.22
CA GLN A 235 7.65 14.42 -16.71
C GLN A 235 8.01 15.44 -17.80
N TYR A 236 8.01 15.01 -19.07
CA TYR A 236 8.47 15.80 -20.22
C TYR A 236 7.35 16.18 -21.18
N ASN A 237 6.10 15.93 -20.82
CA ASN A 237 4.98 16.43 -21.59
C ASN A 237 4.76 17.91 -21.26
N ASP A 238 4.39 18.70 -22.29
CA ASP A 238 3.99 20.11 -22.20
C ASP A 238 2.68 20.32 -21.39
N MET A 239 2.05 19.23 -20.94
CA MET A 239 0.94 19.26 -20.00
C MET A 239 1.32 20.02 -18.73
N LYS A 240 0.42 20.90 -18.28
CA LYS A 240 0.54 21.55 -16.97
C LYS A 240 0.68 20.46 -15.90
N GLU A 241 1.46 20.72 -14.85
CA GLU A 241 1.69 19.71 -13.79
C GLU A 241 0.37 19.14 -13.21
N ILE A 242 -0.67 19.96 -13.14
CA ILE A 242 -2.02 19.59 -12.65
C ILE A 242 -2.76 18.63 -13.62
N GLU A 243 -2.44 18.67 -14.92
CA GLU A 243 -3.07 17.84 -15.96
C GLU A 243 -2.34 16.51 -16.15
N ARG A 244 -1.23 16.28 -15.43
CA ARG A 244 -0.45 15.05 -15.59
C ARG A 244 -1.20 13.86 -15.00
N PRO A 245 -1.21 12.69 -15.68
CA PRO A 245 -1.97 11.52 -15.25
C PRO A 245 -1.27 10.75 -14.12
N TRP A 246 -0.64 11.46 -13.18
CA TRP A 246 0.17 10.89 -12.11
C TRP A 246 -0.63 10.01 -11.16
N LEU A 247 -1.88 10.37 -10.85
CA LEU A 247 -2.75 9.53 -10.01
C LEU A 247 -3.09 8.22 -10.72
N LYS A 248 -3.35 8.24 -12.04
CA LYS A 248 -3.56 7.01 -12.83
C LYS A 248 -2.31 6.14 -12.81
N VAL A 249 -1.13 6.71 -13.02
CA VAL A 249 0.15 5.97 -12.93
C VAL A 249 0.37 5.44 -11.51
N GLN A 250 0.06 6.21 -10.47
CA GLN A 250 0.21 5.76 -9.08
C GLN A 250 -0.71 4.58 -8.79
N ASP A 251 -1.97 4.61 -9.21
CA ASP A 251 -2.90 3.48 -9.07
C ASP A 251 -2.35 2.21 -9.74
N LEU A 252 -1.87 2.32 -10.98
CA LEU A 252 -1.23 1.21 -11.71
C LEU A 252 0.01 0.67 -10.98
N VAL A 253 0.85 1.56 -10.44
CA VAL A 253 2.05 1.21 -9.66
C VAL A 253 1.69 0.48 -8.38
N GLN A 254 0.68 0.94 -7.63
CA GLN A 254 0.26 0.31 -6.38
C GLN A 254 -0.35 -1.08 -6.62
N ARG A 255 -1.16 -1.24 -7.68
CA ARG A 255 -1.68 -2.56 -8.09
C ARG A 255 -0.56 -3.51 -8.47
N CYS A 256 0.44 -3.02 -9.20
CA CYS A 256 1.62 -3.80 -9.54
C CYS A 256 2.43 -4.20 -8.29
N TYR A 257 2.56 -3.29 -7.32
CA TYR A 257 3.26 -3.53 -6.05
C TYR A 257 2.59 -4.63 -5.21
N LEU A 258 1.25 -4.64 -5.19
CA LEU A 258 0.43 -5.63 -4.50
C LEU A 258 0.45 -7.03 -5.14
N GLY A 259 0.76 -7.12 -6.44
CA GLY A 259 0.87 -8.40 -7.14
C GLY A 259 2.08 -9.22 -6.69
N ASP A 260 2.33 -10.33 -7.39
CA ASP A 260 3.52 -11.17 -7.17
C ASP A 260 4.78 -10.46 -7.70
N SER A 261 5.27 -9.51 -6.90
CA SER A 261 6.43 -8.69 -7.21
C SER A 261 7.64 -9.09 -6.37
N ASN A 262 8.77 -9.28 -7.02
CA ASN A 262 10.03 -9.57 -6.32
C ASN A 262 10.63 -8.32 -5.65
N THR A 263 11.71 -8.50 -4.89
CA THR A 263 12.41 -7.41 -4.18
C THR A 263 12.84 -6.25 -5.09
N TYR A 264 13.38 -6.58 -6.26
CA TYR A 264 13.89 -5.58 -7.20
C TYR A 264 12.75 -4.77 -7.84
N GLU A 265 11.70 -5.46 -8.26
CA GLU A 265 10.48 -4.84 -8.80
C GLU A 265 9.86 -3.87 -7.78
N ARG A 266 9.74 -4.29 -6.52
CA ARG A 266 9.19 -3.45 -5.45
C ARG A 266 10.02 -2.19 -5.20
N ASN A 267 11.35 -2.23 -5.36
CA ASN A 267 12.19 -1.04 -5.20
C ASN A 267 11.91 0.01 -6.29
N VAL A 268 11.76 -0.41 -7.55
CA VAL A 268 11.42 0.49 -8.65
C VAL A 268 10.03 1.08 -8.46
N LEU A 269 9.03 0.25 -8.15
CA LEU A 269 7.66 0.68 -7.91
C LEU A 269 7.55 1.63 -6.71
N ARG A 270 8.26 1.33 -5.62
CA ARG A 270 8.38 2.24 -4.47
C ARG A 270 8.89 3.60 -4.88
N GLN A 271 9.99 3.64 -5.65
CA GLN A 271 10.61 4.89 -6.05
C GLN A 271 9.68 5.74 -6.91
N VAL A 272 8.98 5.11 -7.87
CA VAL A 272 7.96 5.78 -8.69
C VAL A 272 6.82 6.30 -7.81
N SER A 273 6.28 5.47 -6.91
CA SER A 273 5.21 5.91 -6.00
C SER A 273 5.64 7.08 -5.12
N ARG A 274 6.89 7.08 -4.61
CA ARG A 274 7.40 8.15 -3.77
C ARG A 274 7.54 9.44 -4.56
N TRP A 275 8.07 9.39 -5.78
CA TRP A 275 8.19 10.60 -6.58
C TRP A 275 6.84 11.20 -6.95
N ILE A 276 5.86 10.37 -7.30
CA ILE A 276 4.49 10.84 -7.53
C ILE A 276 3.95 11.47 -6.24
N HIS A 277 4.13 10.82 -5.09
CA HIS A 277 3.68 11.34 -3.81
C HIS A 277 4.33 12.69 -3.47
N ASP A 278 5.66 12.83 -3.59
CA ASP A 278 6.38 14.06 -3.33
C ASP A 278 5.93 15.21 -4.26
N LYS A 279 5.46 14.88 -5.47
CA LYS A 279 4.92 15.85 -6.43
C LYS A 279 3.48 16.25 -6.12
N VAL A 280 2.63 15.28 -5.78
CA VAL A 280 1.21 15.50 -5.49
C VAL A 280 1.01 16.11 -4.09
N SER A 281 1.90 15.83 -3.14
CA SER A 281 1.85 16.30 -1.76
C SER A 281 2.87 17.39 -1.43
N GLY A 282 3.64 17.86 -2.42
CA GLY A 282 4.73 18.81 -2.26
C GLY A 282 4.32 20.27 -1.98
N LYS A 283 5.33 21.14 -1.91
CA LYS A 283 5.37 22.57 -1.46
C LYS A 283 4.31 23.56 -1.97
N TYR A 284 3.46 23.16 -2.90
CA TYR A 284 2.43 24.03 -3.45
C TYR A 284 1.09 23.60 -2.84
N ASP A 285 0.32 24.53 -2.28
CA ASP A 285 -1.04 24.36 -1.73
C ASP A 285 -2.08 23.84 -2.74
N PHE A 286 -1.65 23.29 -3.88
CA PHE A 286 -2.52 22.55 -4.78
C PHE A 286 -2.88 21.23 -4.10
N VAL A 287 -4.01 21.24 -3.41
CA VAL A 287 -4.78 20.05 -3.05
C VAL A 287 -5.27 19.44 -4.36
N LEU A 288 -4.40 18.70 -5.07
CA LEU A 288 -4.86 17.74 -6.07
C LEU A 288 -5.81 16.81 -5.34
N GLN A 289 -7.10 16.92 -5.68
CA GLN A 289 -8.11 16.06 -5.10
C GLN A 289 -7.77 14.63 -5.52
N LEU A 290 -7.37 13.81 -4.55
CA LEU A 290 -7.06 12.41 -4.77
C LEU A 290 -8.36 11.69 -5.13
N ASP A 291 -8.56 11.39 -6.41
CA ASP A 291 -9.79 10.88 -7.01
C ASP A 291 -9.72 9.38 -7.32
N TYR A 292 -9.01 8.62 -6.49
CA TYR A 292 -8.95 7.17 -6.62
C TYR A 292 -10.34 6.55 -6.47
N VAL A 293 -10.81 5.84 -7.49
CA VAL A 293 -12.11 5.16 -7.51
C VAL A 293 -11.90 3.73 -8.05
N PRO A 294 -12.40 2.69 -7.34
CA PRO A 294 -12.33 1.32 -7.81
C PRO A 294 -13.19 1.16 -9.07
N VAL A 295 -12.85 0.20 -9.93
CA VAL A 295 -13.68 -0.09 -11.11
C VAL A 295 -15.09 -0.52 -10.67
N ASP A 296 -15.13 -1.45 -9.73
CA ASP A 296 -16.34 -1.97 -9.10
C ASP A 296 -16.03 -2.51 -7.70
N ASP A 297 -17.03 -3.08 -7.04
CA ASP A 297 -16.87 -3.55 -5.66
C ASP A 297 -15.95 -4.78 -5.58
N ASP A 298 -15.91 -5.63 -6.61
CA ASP A 298 -15.00 -6.78 -6.68
C ASP A 298 -13.54 -6.32 -6.83
N ASP A 299 -13.29 -5.28 -7.62
CA ASP A 299 -11.99 -4.66 -7.76
C ASP A 299 -11.47 -4.15 -6.41
N ALA A 300 -12.31 -3.44 -5.64
CA ALA A 300 -11.95 -2.96 -4.31
C ALA A 300 -11.67 -4.12 -3.33
N HIS A 301 -12.49 -5.18 -3.36
CA HIS A 301 -12.25 -6.38 -2.55
C HIS A 301 -10.90 -7.02 -2.88
N ALA A 302 -10.59 -7.21 -4.16
CA ALA A 302 -9.33 -7.81 -4.60
C ALA A 302 -8.11 -6.97 -4.16
N VAL A 303 -8.19 -5.64 -4.28
CA VAL A 303 -7.14 -4.71 -3.84
C VAL A 303 -6.94 -4.78 -2.33
N VAL A 304 -8.02 -4.63 -1.54
CA VAL A 304 -7.93 -4.66 -0.06
C VAL A 304 -7.44 -6.02 0.44
N GLN A 305 -7.88 -7.11 -0.19
CA GLN A 305 -7.42 -8.45 0.16
C GLN A 305 -5.94 -8.64 -0.16
N ALA A 306 -5.47 -8.21 -1.33
CA ALA A 306 -4.04 -8.26 -1.66
C ALA A 306 -3.19 -7.42 -0.71
N TYR A 307 -3.65 -6.23 -0.34
CA TYR A 307 -2.99 -5.37 0.66
C TYR A 307 -2.92 -6.03 2.03
N SER A 308 -4.04 -6.61 2.47
CA SER A 308 -4.13 -7.29 3.75
C SER A 308 -3.24 -8.54 3.79
N ASN A 309 -3.20 -9.31 2.71
CA ASN A 309 -2.34 -10.49 2.59
C ASN A 309 -0.85 -10.10 2.61
N LEU A 310 -0.47 -9.00 1.96
CA LEU A 310 0.90 -8.50 1.95
C LEU A 310 1.38 -8.10 3.36
N LEU A 311 0.46 -7.60 4.19
CA LEU A 311 0.73 -7.12 5.55
C LEU A 311 0.30 -8.10 6.65
N ALA A 312 -0.17 -9.29 6.29
CA ALA A 312 -0.65 -10.27 7.25
C ALA A 312 0.52 -10.82 8.10
N PRO A 313 0.38 -10.90 9.44
CA PRO A 313 1.37 -11.53 10.29
C PRO A 313 1.54 -13.04 10.03
N PRO A 314 2.75 -13.60 10.19
CA PRO A 314 4.00 -12.87 10.42
C PRO A 314 4.46 -12.19 9.14
N ILE A 315 4.64 -10.87 9.18
CA ILE A 315 5.16 -10.12 8.03
C ILE A 315 6.59 -10.60 7.77
N PRO A 316 6.90 -11.15 6.58
CA PRO A 316 8.23 -11.68 6.31
C PRO A 316 9.30 -10.61 6.54
N LEU A 317 10.28 -10.90 7.38
CA LEU A 317 11.40 -9.96 7.65
C LEU A 317 12.23 -9.66 6.39
N SER A 318 12.13 -10.45 5.33
CA SER A 318 12.70 -10.11 4.03
C SER A 318 12.02 -8.91 3.37
N LEU A 319 10.74 -8.66 3.66
CA LEU A 319 10.00 -7.49 3.19
C LEU A 319 10.30 -6.25 4.02
N ALA A 320 10.77 -6.40 5.26
CA ALA A 320 11.01 -5.31 6.19
C ALA A 320 11.93 -4.18 5.67
N PRO A 321 13.04 -4.45 4.96
CA PRO A 321 13.88 -3.41 4.37
C PRO A 321 13.28 -2.77 3.09
N ILE A 322 12.34 -3.46 2.45
CA ILE A 322 11.79 -3.13 1.12
C ILE A 322 10.49 -2.32 1.28
N MET A 323 9.58 -2.84 2.11
CA MET A 323 8.35 -2.18 2.55
C MET A 323 8.69 -1.11 3.58
N LEU A 324 9.28 -0.03 3.11
CA LEU A 324 9.52 1.16 3.92
C LEU A 324 8.19 1.81 4.32
N LEU A 325 8.25 2.69 5.32
CA LEU A 325 7.11 3.43 5.83
C LEU A 325 6.50 4.37 4.77
N ASP A 326 7.32 4.89 3.85
CA ASP A 326 6.86 5.79 2.78
C ASP A 326 5.85 5.11 1.84
N VAL A 327 6.15 3.92 1.31
CA VAL A 327 5.22 3.17 0.45
C VAL A 327 4.02 2.64 1.24
N SER A 328 4.21 2.24 2.50
CA SER A 328 3.11 1.79 3.35
C SER A 328 2.09 2.91 3.56
N MET A 329 2.57 4.15 3.75
CA MET A 329 1.76 5.35 3.84
C MET A 329 1.02 5.63 2.52
N THR A 330 1.72 5.64 1.38
CA THR A 330 1.09 5.94 0.09
C THR A 330 0.05 4.88 -0.30
N MET A 331 0.28 3.61 0.02
CA MET A 331 -0.67 2.52 -0.20
C MET A 331 -1.91 2.65 0.67
N TYR A 332 -1.76 2.92 1.98
CA TYR A 332 -2.92 3.04 2.86
C TYR A 332 -3.77 4.25 2.50
N ARG A 333 -3.16 5.40 2.17
CA ARG A 333 -3.87 6.56 1.61
C ARG A 333 -4.66 6.19 0.38
N TRP A 334 -3.99 5.59 -0.61
CA TRP A 334 -4.62 5.17 -1.86
C TRP A 334 -5.84 4.27 -1.63
N ILE A 335 -5.74 3.28 -0.74
CA ILE A 335 -6.87 2.40 -0.37
C ILE A 335 -7.97 3.17 0.35
N SER A 336 -7.63 4.02 1.32
CA SER A 336 -8.60 4.85 2.06
C SER A 336 -9.42 5.73 1.11
N TYR A 337 -8.76 6.41 0.16
CA TYR A 337 -9.43 7.19 -0.88
C TYR A 337 -10.29 6.32 -1.79
N MET A 338 -9.78 5.17 -2.26
CA MET A 338 -10.54 4.23 -3.08
C MET A 338 -11.85 3.79 -2.39
N LEU A 339 -11.84 3.59 -1.08
CA LEU A 339 -13.02 3.18 -0.32
C LEU A 339 -14.00 4.34 -0.05
N LYS A 340 -13.53 5.58 0.06
CA LYS A 340 -14.36 6.77 0.38
C LYS A 340 -14.93 7.50 -0.84
N ASN A 341 -14.16 7.58 -1.91
CA ASN A 341 -14.44 8.45 -3.05
C ASN A 341 -15.67 8.08 -3.88
N PRO A 342 -16.08 6.80 -4.05
CA PRO A 342 -17.24 6.47 -4.87
C PRO A 342 -18.49 7.27 -4.49
N GLN A 343 -19.10 7.94 -5.48
CA GLN A 343 -20.35 8.68 -5.31
C GLN A 343 -21.46 8.08 -6.19
N PRO A 344 -22.62 7.69 -5.62
CA PRO A 344 -22.93 7.69 -4.18
C PRO A 344 -22.06 6.69 -3.40
N ARG A 345 -21.87 6.96 -2.10
CA ARG A 345 -21.12 6.08 -1.18
C ARG A 345 -21.66 4.65 -1.24
N ARG A 346 -20.77 3.67 -1.32
CA ARG A 346 -21.12 2.26 -1.48
C ARG A 346 -20.95 1.49 -0.15
N PRO A 347 -22.02 1.04 0.51
CA PRO A 347 -21.93 0.35 1.80
C PRO A 347 -21.09 -0.93 1.79
N ALA A 348 -21.00 -1.61 0.65
CA ALA A 348 -20.16 -2.79 0.51
C ALA A 348 -18.66 -2.47 0.70
N LEU A 349 -18.23 -1.26 0.29
CA LEU A 349 -16.85 -0.81 0.43
C LEU A 349 -16.52 -0.37 1.86
N ASP A 350 -17.51 0.18 2.58
CA ASP A 350 -17.32 0.55 3.99
C ASP A 350 -16.93 -0.66 4.85
N LYS A 351 -17.41 -1.87 4.50
CA LYS A 351 -17.06 -3.13 5.20
C LYS A 351 -15.58 -3.50 5.07
N LEU A 352 -14.89 -2.95 4.08
CA LEU A 352 -13.46 -3.18 3.85
C LEU A 352 -12.58 -2.22 4.66
N ALA A 353 -13.13 -1.10 5.17
CA ALA A 353 -12.35 -0.10 5.88
C ALA A 353 -11.69 -0.64 7.17
N PRO A 354 -12.38 -1.41 8.04
CA PRO A 354 -11.74 -2.00 9.22
C PRO A 354 -10.62 -2.99 8.85
N ILE A 355 -10.78 -3.75 7.76
CA ILE A 355 -9.80 -4.72 7.28
C ILE A 355 -8.53 -4.01 6.81
N ALA A 356 -8.66 -2.97 5.98
CA ALA A 356 -7.54 -2.16 5.52
C ALA A 356 -6.85 -1.41 6.67
N ALA A 357 -7.62 -0.87 7.61
CA ALA A 357 -7.10 -0.20 8.80
C ALA A 357 -6.28 -1.17 9.68
N LYS A 358 -6.79 -2.38 9.91
CA LYS A 358 -6.07 -3.41 10.66
C LYS A 358 -4.71 -3.70 10.04
N ALA A 359 -4.65 -3.94 8.73
CA ALA A 359 -3.40 -4.20 8.01
C ALA A 359 -2.39 -3.03 8.13
N ALA A 360 -2.87 -1.78 8.07
CA ALA A 360 -2.01 -0.60 8.29
C ALA A 360 -1.47 -0.53 9.74
N LEU A 361 -2.28 -0.86 10.74
CA LEU A 361 -1.85 -0.87 12.15
C LEU A 361 -0.89 -2.03 12.46
N GLU A 362 -1.09 -3.21 11.87
CA GLU A 362 -0.13 -4.34 11.95
C GLU A 362 1.24 -3.94 11.38
N ARG A 363 1.23 -3.19 10.27
CA ARG A 363 2.46 -2.64 9.69
C ARG A 363 3.15 -1.66 10.63
N LEU A 364 2.39 -0.82 11.34
CA LEU A 364 2.92 0.13 12.33
C LEU A 364 3.50 -0.61 13.55
N TRP A 365 2.80 -1.64 14.06
CA TRP A 365 3.31 -2.52 15.12
C TRP A 365 4.67 -3.12 14.76
N LEU A 366 4.82 -3.65 13.53
CA LEU A 366 6.10 -4.19 13.06
C LEU A 366 7.23 -3.16 13.10
N GLU A 367 6.98 -1.88 12.84
CA GLU A 367 8.02 -0.86 12.96
C GLU A 367 8.43 -0.62 14.40
N ILE A 368 7.46 -0.57 15.30
CA ILE A 368 7.69 -0.31 16.72
C ILE A 368 8.39 -1.49 17.38
N ASP A 369 8.01 -2.72 17.06
CA ASP A 369 8.61 -3.91 17.65
C ASP A 369 10.10 -4.06 17.29
N ARG A 370 10.57 -3.44 16.20
CA ARG A 370 12.00 -3.40 15.86
C ARG A 370 12.82 -2.54 16.83
N GLU A 371 12.21 -1.71 17.67
CA GLU A 371 12.93 -1.04 18.77
C GLU A 371 13.48 -2.04 19.78
N ARG A 372 12.94 -3.27 19.83
CA ARG A 372 13.47 -4.35 20.66
C ARG A 372 14.92 -4.71 20.30
N ASP A 373 15.30 -4.55 19.03
CA ASP A 373 16.64 -4.86 18.54
C ASP A 373 17.65 -3.70 18.75
N GLY A 374 17.18 -2.57 19.28
CA GLY A 374 17.98 -1.39 19.57
C GLY A 374 17.21 -0.08 19.34
N PRO A 375 17.74 1.06 19.81
CA PRO A 375 17.07 2.35 19.66
C PRO A 375 16.87 2.69 18.18
N MET A 376 15.65 3.06 17.81
CA MET A 376 15.33 3.47 16.45
C MET A 376 16.08 4.76 16.08
N ALA A 377 16.63 4.81 14.86
CA ALA A 377 17.27 6.01 14.33
C ALA A 377 16.28 7.19 14.26
N ASN A 378 16.75 8.43 14.50
CA ASN A 378 15.89 9.63 14.59
C ASN A 378 14.99 9.81 13.36
N ASN A 379 15.55 9.73 12.15
CA ASN A 379 14.81 9.85 10.90
C ASN A 379 13.64 8.85 10.83
N ARG A 380 13.88 7.61 11.28
CA ARG A 380 12.88 6.55 11.26
C ARG A 380 11.79 6.74 12.32
N ARG A 381 12.10 7.32 13.49
CA ARG A 381 11.10 7.70 14.50
C ARG A 381 10.14 8.76 13.95
N SER A 382 10.68 9.79 13.32
CA SER A 382 9.88 10.83 12.65
C SER A 382 8.94 10.22 11.59
N PHE A 383 9.48 9.38 10.68
CA PHE A 383 8.65 8.66 9.71
C PHE A 383 7.59 7.76 10.35
N THR A 384 7.91 7.09 11.46
CA THR A 384 6.95 6.21 12.17
C THR A 384 5.79 7.01 12.74
N ARG A 385 6.06 8.18 13.32
CA ARG A 385 5.00 9.10 13.76
C ARG A 385 4.19 9.64 12.60
N THR A 386 4.82 10.05 11.50
CA THR A 386 4.09 10.52 10.31
C THR A 386 3.18 9.43 9.75
N TYR A 387 3.65 8.18 9.70
CA TYR A 387 2.81 7.05 9.28
C TYR A 387 1.66 6.80 10.25
N ALA A 388 1.91 6.82 11.57
CA ALA A 388 0.86 6.68 12.57
C ALA A 388 -0.19 7.80 12.46
N MET A 389 0.25 9.06 12.37
CA MET A 389 -0.61 10.22 12.15
C MET A 389 -1.54 10.01 10.96
N ASP A 390 -0.97 9.58 9.84
CA ASP A 390 -1.72 9.38 8.62
C ASP A 390 -2.71 8.22 8.72
N ALA A 391 -2.30 7.11 9.34
CA ALA A 391 -3.17 5.97 9.57
C ALA A 391 -4.37 6.36 10.44
N LEU A 392 -4.11 7.03 11.57
CA LEU A 392 -5.14 7.47 12.51
C LEU A 392 -6.10 8.48 11.88
N ASN A 393 -5.59 9.46 11.14
CA ASN A 393 -6.42 10.44 10.44
C ASN A 393 -7.36 9.73 9.44
N ASN A 394 -6.85 8.80 8.64
CA ASN A 394 -7.68 8.06 7.68
C ASN A 394 -8.75 7.19 8.37
N ILE A 395 -8.41 6.54 9.49
CA ILE A 395 -9.35 5.77 10.31
C ILE A 395 -10.44 6.68 10.90
N SER A 396 -10.09 7.81 11.51
CA SER A 396 -11.05 8.79 12.03
C SER A 396 -12.01 9.28 10.95
N THR A 397 -11.48 9.68 9.79
CA THR A 397 -12.33 10.13 8.68
C THR A 397 -13.27 9.03 8.22
N HIS A 398 -12.81 7.77 8.11
CA HIS A 398 -13.71 6.66 7.80
C HIS A 398 -14.82 6.52 8.85
N TYR A 399 -14.43 6.44 10.12
CA TYR A 399 -15.35 6.24 11.23
C TYR A 399 -16.45 7.31 11.30
N LEU A 400 -16.08 8.58 11.12
CA LEU A 400 -17.00 9.72 11.20
C LEU A 400 -17.98 9.79 10.01
N GLU A 401 -17.59 9.29 8.84
CA GLU A 401 -18.42 9.34 7.64
C GLU A 401 -19.27 8.08 7.42
N ILE A 402 -18.91 6.94 8.03
CA ILE A 402 -19.66 5.68 7.92
C ILE A 402 -21.01 5.84 8.60
N SER A 403 -22.08 5.63 7.81
CA SER A 403 -23.46 5.68 8.32
C SER A 403 -23.97 4.33 8.82
N ASP A 404 -23.34 3.21 8.44
CA ASP A 404 -23.72 1.86 8.85
C ASP A 404 -23.29 1.61 10.32
N PRO A 405 -24.24 1.39 11.25
CA PRO A 405 -23.92 1.18 12.66
C PRO A 405 -23.07 -0.07 12.91
N GLN A 406 -23.26 -1.14 12.13
CA GLN A 406 -22.50 -2.37 12.32
C GLN A 406 -21.02 -2.13 12.01
N ILE A 407 -20.74 -1.47 10.89
CA ILE A 407 -19.37 -1.15 10.48
C ILE A 407 -18.74 -0.14 11.45
N ARG A 408 -19.55 0.81 11.93
CA ARG A 408 -19.13 1.76 12.96
C ARG A 408 -18.73 1.06 14.26
N ASP A 409 -19.40 -0.02 14.65
CA ASP A 409 -19.01 -0.84 15.80
C ASP A 409 -17.79 -1.74 15.53
N ASP A 410 -17.59 -2.18 14.28
CA ASP A 410 -16.47 -3.05 13.90
C ASP A 410 -15.11 -2.34 13.98
N ILE A 411 -15.07 -1.02 13.75
CA ILE A 411 -13.83 -0.23 13.86
C ILE A 411 -13.30 -0.23 15.32
N PRO A 412 -14.06 0.17 16.35
CA PRO A 412 -13.59 0.12 17.74
C PRO A 412 -13.24 -1.29 18.22
N ARG A 413 -13.99 -2.34 17.81
CA ARG A 413 -13.64 -3.73 18.10
C ARG A 413 -12.27 -4.09 17.52
N MET A 414 -12.04 -3.76 16.25
CA MET A 414 -10.74 -3.96 15.60
C MET A 414 -9.62 -3.21 16.34
N LEU A 415 -9.84 -1.96 16.76
CA LEU A 415 -8.85 -1.19 17.51
C LEU A 415 -8.52 -1.82 18.88
N LEU A 416 -9.52 -2.39 19.56
CA LEU A 416 -9.34 -3.14 20.81
C LEU A 416 -8.51 -4.40 20.60
N ASP A 417 -8.87 -5.21 19.61
CA ASP A 417 -8.15 -6.44 19.25
C ASP A 417 -6.68 -6.16 18.89
N MET A 418 -6.40 -4.96 18.40
CA MET A 418 -5.07 -4.47 18.03
C MET A 418 -4.31 -3.80 19.18
N GLU A 419 -4.86 -3.80 20.40
CA GLU A 419 -4.29 -3.15 21.59
C GLU A 419 -3.93 -1.66 21.34
N ILE A 420 -4.84 -0.91 20.72
CA ILE A 420 -4.58 0.46 20.22
C ILE A 420 -3.93 1.40 21.25
N TYR A 421 -4.27 1.30 22.54
CA TYR A 421 -3.64 2.13 23.57
C TYR A 421 -2.17 1.80 23.76
N SER A 422 -1.77 0.53 23.75
CA SER A 422 -0.35 0.17 23.80
C SER A 422 0.38 0.71 22.56
N LEU A 423 -0.25 0.58 21.38
CA LEU A 423 0.30 1.10 20.13
C LEU A 423 0.53 2.62 20.18
N LEU A 424 -0.51 3.39 20.51
CA LEU A 424 -0.45 4.86 20.60
C LEU A 424 0.56 5.31 21.67
N GLY A 425 0.57 4.64 22.81
CA GLY A 425 1.52 4.89 23.89
C GLY A 425 2.97 4.73 23.46
N ARG A 426 3.28 3.67 22.71
CA ARG A 426 4.62 3.45 22.15
C ARG A 426 4.99 4.46 21.08
N VAL A 427 4.08 4.80 20.16
CA VAL A 427 4.32 5.84 19.15
C VAL A 427 4.63 7.18 19.82
N LEU A 428 3.87 7.54 20.85
CA LEU A 428 4.07 8.77 21.60
C LEU A 428 5.41 8.76 22.36
N ALA A 429 5.78 7.63 22.95
CA ALA A 429 7.04 7.46 23.66
C ALA A 429 8.29 7.64 22.78
N LEU A 430 8.18 7.47 21.44
CA LEU A 430 9.29 7.70 20.51
C LEU A 430 9.89 9.11 20.62
N VAL A 431 9.07 10.10 21.01
CA VAL A 431 9.50 11.51 21.13
C VAL A 431 10.55 11.69 22.22
N THR A 432 10.60 10.81 23.22
CA THR A 432 11.50 10.91 24.39
C THR A 432 13.00 10.78 24.06
N TYR A 433 13.32 10.49 22.80
CA TYR A 433 14.68 10.34 22.30
C TYR A 433 15.04 11.35 21.21
N GLU A 434 14.17 12.32 20.91
CA GLU A 434 14.32 13.22 19.76
C GLU A 434 14.88 14.57 20.13
N SER A 435 15.56 15.19 19.16
CA SER A 435 16.02 16.58 19.27
C SER A 435 15.03 17.51 18.58
N GLU A 436 15.09 18.81 18.88
CA GLU A 436 14.17 19.82 18.32
C GLU A 436 14.16 19.84 16.78
N SER A 437 15.31 19.59 16.13
CA SER A 437 15.41 19.52 14.67
C SER A 437 14.66 18.35 14.04
N ASP A 438 14.23 17.36 14.83
CA ASP A 438 13.56 16.14 14.36
C ASP A 438 12.01 16.23 14.43
N LEU A 439 11.46 17.39 14.81
CA LEU A 439 10.05 17.58 15.20
C LEU A 439 9.20 18.36 14.19
N GLU A 440 9.57 18.33 12.91
CA GLU A 440 8.96 19.13 11.81
C GLU A 440 7.43 18.95 11.64
N PHE A 441 6.81 17.94 12.25
CA PHE A 441 5.37 17.67 12.18
C PHE A 441 4.71 17.36 13.53
N TRP A 442 5.34 17.77 14.64
CA TRP A 442 4.84 17.45 15.98
C TRP A 442 3.42 17.96 16.25
N ASP A 443 3.17 19.24 15.99
CA ASP A 443 1.85 19.86 16.25
C ASP A 443 0.74 19.18 15.43
N LEU A 444 1.04 18.85 14.17
CA LEU A 444 0.09 18.14 13.31
C LEU A 444 -0.21 16.75 13.86
N PHE A 445 0.81 16.02 14.29
CA PHE A 445 0.65 14.70 14.91
C PHE A 445 -0.23 14.76 16.17
N ILE A 446 0.06 15.69 17.07
CA ILE A 446 -0.72 15.87 18.31
C ILE A 446 -2.17 16.25 18.02
N ASN A 447 -2.40 17.16 17.07
CA ASN A 447 -3.77 17.52 16.67
C ASN A 447 -4.53 16.31 16.10
N LYS A 448 -3.88 15.46 15.31
CA LYS A 448 -4.50 14.23 14.80
C LYS A 448 -4.76 13.18 15.89
N LEU A 449 -3.91 13.08 16.91
CA LEU A 449 -4.22 12.26 18.09
C LEU A 449 -5.44 12.79 18.83
N ARG A 450 -5.55 14.11 19.01
CA ARG A 450 -6.73 14.73 19.65
C ARG A 450 -8.01 14.48 18.86
N GLU A 451 -7.98 14.63 17.53
CA GLU A 451 -9.11 14.26 16.66
C GLU A 451 -9.44 12.76 16.74
N PHE A 452 -8.43 11.90 16.91
CA PHE A 452 -8.64 10.45 17.07
C PHE A 452 -9.28 10.07 18.41
N SER A 453 -9.23 10.94 19.43
CA SER A 453 -9.89 10.69 20.72
C SER A 453 -11.40 10.51 20.58
N ASP A 454 -12.04 11.18 19.61
CA ASP A 454 -13.48 11.03 19.33
C ASP A 454 -13.84 9.59 18.92
N VAL A 455 -12.93 8.88 18.23
CA VAL A 455 -13.10 7.46 17.88
C VAL A 455 -12.95 6.60 19.14
N LEU A 456 -11.97 6.91 19.98
CA LEU A 456 -11.69 6.17 21.22
C LEU A 456 -12.79 6.33 22.28
N ASP A 457 -13.50 7.45 22.34
CA ASP A 457 -14.65 7.62 23.23
C ASP A 457 -15.76 6.58 23.00
N HIS A 458 -15.81 5.99 21.81
CA HIS A 458 -16.76 4.93 21.49
C HIS A 458 -16.22 3.52 21.78
N LEU A 459 -14.91 3.38 22.01
CA LEU A 459 -14.24 2.11 22.24
C LEU A 459 -14.67 1.46 23.56
N MET A 460 -14.95 2.26 24.59
CA MET A 460 -15.43 1.76 25.89
C MET A 460 -16.90 1.32 25.86
N ASN A 461 -17.62 1.57 24.77
CA ASN A 461 -18.96 1.01 24.57
C ASN A 461 -18.89 -0.45 24.06
N VAL A 462 -17.70 -0.93 23.68
CA VAL A 462 -17.49 -2.32 23.25
C VAL A 462 -17.44 -3.23 24.47
N PRO A 463 -18.29 -4.28 24.55
CA PRO A 463 -18.36 -5.17 25.71
C PRO A 463 -17.05 -5.86 26.10
N GLU A 464 -16.19 -6.11 25.10
CA GLU A 464 -14.89 -6.77 25.26
C GLU A 464 -13.80 -5.86 25.83
N ALA A 465 -14.04 -4.54 25.93
CA ALA A 465 -13.07 -3.62 26.51
C ALA A 465 -12.80 -3.98 27.97
N GLN A 466 -11.54 -4.35 28.28
CA GLN A 466 -11.07 -4.58 29.65
C GLN A 466 -10.38 -3.31 30.16
N PRO A 467 -11.05 -2.48 31.00
CA PRO A 467 -10.50 -1.21 31.43
C PRO A 467 -9.16 -1.39 32.15
N GLU A 468 -8.98 -2.46 32.91
CA GLU A 468 -7.76 -2.70 33.69
C GLU A 468 -6.51 -2.86 32.81
N SER A 469 -6.63 -3.53 31.66
CA SER A 469 -5.50 -3.69 30.73
C SER A 469 -5.11 -2.35 30.09
N ILE A 470 -6.12 -1.58 29.68
CA ILE A 470 -5.94 -0.25 29.08
C ILE A 470 -5.29 0.70 30.10
N ILE A 471 -5.78 0.71 31.35
CA ILE A 471 -5.21 1.52 32.45
C ILE A 471 -3.76 1.10 32.73
N SER A 472 -3.43 -0.19 32.69
CA SER A 472 -2.05 -0.63 32.90
C SER A 472 -1.10 -0.10 31.83
N GLU A 473 -1.49 -0.13 30.55
CA GLU A 473 -0.72 0.48 29.46
C GLU A 473 -0.64 2.00 29.60
N TRP A 474 -1.73 2.61 30.05
CA TRP A 474 -1.81 4.03 30.36
C TRP A 474 -0.71 4.50 31.31
N ASP A 475 -0.66 3.85 32.47
CA ASP A 475 0.24 4.20 33.55
C ASP A 475 1.69 4.04 33.13
N LYS A 476 2.02 3.01 32.34
CA LYS A 476 3.39 2.79 31.83
C LYS A 476 3.88 3.99 31.04
N VAL A 477 3.06 4.49 30.12
CA VAL A 477 3.41 5.62 29.24
C VAL A 477 3.46 6.92 30.04
N ALA A 478 2.47 7.16 30.91
CA ALA A 478 2.44 8.33 31.78
C ALA A 478 3.67 8.39 32.70
N LEU A 479 4.04 7.27 33.34
CA LEU A 479 5.24 7.19 34.17
C LEU A 479 6.51 7.44 33.37
N LEU A 480 6.60 6.90 32.15
CA LEU A 480 7.75 7.14 31.26
C LEU A 480 7.88 8.63 30.91
N LEU A 481 6.79 9.28 30.49
CA LEU A 481 6.80 10.71 30.15
C LEU A 481 7.11 11.57 31.38
N ALA A 482 6.52 11.27 32.54
CA ALA A 482 6.78 11.98 33.79
C ALA A 482 8.24 11.84 34.23
N TYR A 483 8.81 10.63 34.11
CA TYR A 483 10.23 10.39 34.35
C TYR A 483 11.14 11.23 33.46
N ARG A 484 10.75 11.45 32.19
CA ARG A 484 11.52 12.28 31.24
C ARG A 484 11.33 13.79 31.44
N LEU A 485 10.22 14.21 32.04
CA LEU A 485 9.94 15.60 32.41
C LEU A 485 10.74 16.09 33.62
N ASP A 486 11.17 15.17 34.48
CA ASP A 486 12.01 15.47 35.63
C ASP A 486 13.31 16.16 35.20
N SER A 487 13.53 17.38 35.70
CA SER A 487 14.68 18.22 35.36
C SER A 487 16.03 17.59 35.72
N SER A 488 16.04 16.60 36.61
CA SER A 488 17.25 15.88 37.02
C SER A 488 17.73 14.88 35.97
N ILE A 489 16.89 14.49 35.02
CA ILE A 489 17.20 13.50 34.00
C ILE A 489 17.51 14.21 32.69
N ARG A 490 18.69 13.94 32.13
CA ARG A 490 19.06 14.48 30.83
C ARG A 490 18.19 13.86 29.75
N CYS A 491 17.35 14.67 29.13
CA CYS A 491 16.52 14.31 27.99
C CYS A 491 16.94 15.14 26.77
N PRO A 492 17.13 14.54 25.58
CA PRO A 492 17.36 15.31 24.36
C PRO A 492 16.11 16.09 23.92
N THR A 493 14.92 15.61 24.31
CA THR A 493 13.63 16.19 23.94
C THR A 493 13.35 17.47 24.72
N PRO A 494 12.93 18.56 24.05
CA PRO A 494 12.49 19.77 24.73
C PRO A 494 11.34 19.49 25.70
N LYS A 495 11.32 20.18 26.84
CA LYS A 495 10.29 19.98 27.88
C LYS A 495 8.86 20.23 27.38
N TYR A 496 8.67 21.30 26.60
CA TYR A 496 7.33 21.63 26.09
C TYR A 496 6.75 20.51 25.21
N ILE A 497 7.59 19.79 24.47
CA ILE A 497 7.18 18.63 23.66
C ILE A 497 6.74 17.46 24.55
N LEU A 498 7.45 17.24 25.66
CA LEU A 498 7.07 16.21 26.64
C LEU A 498 5.80 16.60 27.41
N ASP A 499 5.61 17.89 27.69
CA ASP A 499 4.38 18.43 28.29
C ASP A 499 3.20 18.25 27.32
N ASP A 500 3.36 18.60 26.04
CA ASP A 500 2.34 18.39 25.00
C ASP A 500 2.01 16.90 24.82
N ALA A 501 3.03 16.04 24.87
CA ALA A 501 2.85 14.58 24.82
C ALA A 501 2.04 14.10 26.03
N MET A 502 2.38 14.55 27.24
CA MET A 502 1.66 14.20 28.46
C MET A 502 0.22 14.71 28.43
N GLU A 503 -0.01 15.95 28.02
CA GLU A 503 -1.35 16.52 27.87
C GLU A 503 -2.17 15.70 26.87
N THR A 504 -1.59 15.40 25.72
CA THR A 504 -2.27 14.63 24.66
C THR A 504 -2.51 13.20 25.06
N TRP A 505 -1.58 12.58 25.80
CA TRP A 505 -1.84 11.31 26.46
C TRP A 505 -3.07 11.50 27.33
N ASN A 506 -3.09 12.38 28.32
CA ASN A 506 -4.27 12.60 29.18
C ASN A 506 -5.60 12.83 28.43
N ILE A 507 -5.59 13.45 27.25
CA ILE A 507 -6.79 13.61 26.40
C ILE A 507 -7.30 12.27 25.84
N LEU A 508 -6.41 11.34 25.46
CA LEU A 508 -6.80 10.00 25.00
C LEU A 508 -7.42 9.16 26.16
N PHE A 509 -7.33 9.63 27.41
CA PHE A 509 -7.92 8.98 28.57
C PHE A 509 -9.40 9.33 28.63
N THR A 510 -10.21 8.46 28.04
CA THR A 510 -11.65 8.71 27.97
C THR A 510 -12.25 8.84 29.36
N ARG A 511 -13.35 9.58 29.46
CA ARG A 511 -14.06 9.75 30.74
C ARG A 511 -14.46 8.41 31.36
N GLN A 512 -14.84 7.42 30.55
CA GLN A 512 -15.21 6.09 31.03
C GLN A 512 -14.00 5.34 31.61
N LEU A 513 -12.80 5.49 31.03
CA LEU A 513 -11.57 4.96 31.63
C LEU A 513 -11.26 5.64 32.96
N ALA A 514 -11.46 6.96 33.05
CA ALA A 514 -11.30 7.70 34.31
C ALA A 514 -12.29 7.23 35.41
N GLU A 515 -13.53 6.94 35.03
CA GLU A 515 -14.54 6.37 35.94
C GLU A 515 -14.24 4.90 36.29
N ALA A 516 -13.65 4.14 35.38
CA ALA A 516 -13.26 2.74 35.56
C ALA A 516 -11.96 2.56 36.35
N THR A 517 -11.05 3.55 36.31
CA THR A 517 -9.98 3.67 37.30
C THR A 517 -10.64 3.82 38.66
N ARG A 518 -10.76 2.70 39.38
CA ARG A 518 -10.89 2.73 40.82
C ARG A 518 -9.57 3.28 41.33
N VAL A 519 -9.46 4.61 41.34
CA VAL A 519 -8.35 5.31 41.98
C VAL A 519 -8.38 4.85 43.42
N TYR A 520 -7.45 3.97 43.72
CA TYR A 520 -7.25 3.50 45.05
C TYR A 520 -6.59 4.63 45.83
N VAL A 521 -7.42 5.47 46.44
CA VAL A 521 -6.93 6.53 47.31
C VAL A 521 -6.65 5.90 48.67
N CYS A 522 -5.38 5.82 49.05
CA CYS A 522 -5.04 5.40 50.40
C CYS A 522 -5.72 6.34 51.38
N SER A 523 -6.58 5.79 52.23
CA SER A 523 -7.33 6.58 53.21
C SER A 523 -6.43 7.26 54.24
N ASN A 524 -5.13 6.99 54.29
CA ASN A 524 -4.20 7.72 55.15
C ASN A 524 -3.94 9.13 54.55
N PRO A 525 -4.37 10.22 55.21
CA PRO A 525 -4.21 11.58 54.68
C PRO A 525 -2.74 12.04 54.60
N ARG A 526 -1.82 11.29 55.20
CA ARG A 526 -0.36 11.52 55.12
C ARG A 526 0.38 10.50 54.27
N CYS A 527 -0.32 9.78 53.40
CA CYS A 527 0.34 8.87 52.46
C CYS A 527 1.24 9.70 51.53
N ALA A 528 2.51 9.31 51.41
CA ALA A 528 3.44 9.95 50.46
C ALA A 528 3.08 9.65 49.00
N ASP A 529 2.33 8.57 48.79
CA ASP A 529 1.77 8.18 47.51
C ASP A 529 0.30 7.78 47.72
N PRO A 530 -0.63 8.75 47.81
CA PRO A 530 -2.02 8.48 48.12
C PRO A 530 -2.75 7.81 46.94
N PHE A 531 -2.22 7.90 45.72
CA PHE A 531 -2.81 7.36 44.50
C PHE A 531 -1.99 6.17 44.02
N ALA A 532 -2.03 5.06 44.76
CA ALA A 532 -1.46 3.83 44.24
C ALA A 532 -2.38 3.34 43.11
N ILE A 533 -2.03 3.65 41.86
CA ILE A 533 -2.72 3.10 40.69
C ILE A 533 -2.33 1.62 40.64
N SER A 534 -3.15 0.78 41.25
CA SER A 534 -2.97 -0.66 41.24
C SER A 534 -4.35 -1.29 41.12
N PRO A 535 -4.50 -2.37 40.34
CA PRO A 535 -5.78 -3.04 40.22
C PRO A 535 -6.30 -3.45 41.61
N PRO A 536 -7.63 -3.58 41.77
CA PRO A 536 -8.29 -3.69 43.06
C PRO A 536 -7.87 -4.83 44.03
N PRO A 537 -7.14 -5.91 43.68
CA PRO A 537 -6.66 -6.81 44.73
C PRO A 537 -5.45 -6.26 45.54
N GLU A 538 -4.83 -5.13 45.16
CA GLU A 538 -3.68 -4.57 45.89
C GLU A 538 -4.02 -3.56 47.00
N ALA A 539 -5.26 -3.54 47.48
CA ALA A 539 -5.52 -3.01 48.81
C ALA A 539 -4.81 -3.89 49.86
N LYS A 540 -3.51 -3.64 50.14
CA LYS A 540 -2.72 -4.45 51.08
C LYS A 540 -3.34 -4.52 52.49
N ALA A 541 -4.20 -3.57 52.84
CA ALA A 541 -5.02 -3.64 54.04
C ALA A 541 -6.34 -2.86 53.91
N THR A 542 -7.46 -3.54 54.08
CA THR A 542 -8.77 -2.94 54.44
C THR A 542 -8.87 -2.78 55.96
N CYS A 543 -9.51 -1.71 56.44
CA CYS A 543 -9.81 -1.58 57.86
C CYS A 543 -10.63 -2.77 58.36
N GLY A 544 -10.17 -3.46 59.41
CA GLY A 544 -10.83 -4.65 59.96
C GLY A 544 -12.20 -4.36 60.56
N ALA A 545 -12.43 -3.14 61.06
CA ALA A 545 -13.66 -2.73 61.73
C ALA A 545 -14.73 -2.22 60.73
N CYS A 546 -14.51 -1.07 60.09
CA CYS A 546 -15.53 -0.48 59.21
C CYS A 546 -15.59 -1.10 57.81
N LYS A 547 -14.53 -1.82 57.37
CA LYS A 547 -14.35 -2.32 55.99
C LYS A 547 -14.40 -1.25 54.88
N LYS A 548 -14.54 0.03 55.24
CA LYS A 548 -14.67 1.17 54.32
C LYS A 548 -13.34 1.84 54.00
N ALA A 549 -12.44 1.96 54.99
CA ALA A 549 -11.12 2.56 54.74
C ALA A 549 -10.14 1.55 54.12
N LEU A 550 -9.40 2.04 53.14
CA LEU A 550 -8.52 1.28 52.27
C LEU A 550 -7.09 1.84 52.37
N TYR A 551 -6.09 1.00 52.64
CA TYR A 551 -4.70 1.44 52.87
C TYR A 551 -3.67 0.76 51.98
N CYS A 552 -2.83 1.53 51.27
CA CYS A 552 -1.80 0.99 50.36
C CYS A 552 -0.79 0.08 51.09
N SER A 553 -0.74 0.15 52.42
CA SER A 553 0.00 -0.76 53.28
C SER A 553 -0.57 -0.78 54.71
N ARG A 554 -0.28 -1.84 55.46
CA ARG A 554 -0.52 -1.88 56.92
C ARG A 554 0.21 -0.76 57.68
N ARG A 555 1.28 -0.20 57.10
CA ARG A 555 1.97 0.97 57.68
C ARG A 555 1.10 2.21 57.59
N CYS A 556 0.50 2.49 56.43
CA CYS A 556 -0.41 3.61 56.25
C CYS A 556 -1.68 3.47 57.11
N GLN A 557 -2.21 2.25 57.28
CA GLN A 557 -3.29 1.98 58.24
C GLN A 557 -2.89 2.36 59.67
N ARG A 558 -1.72 1.88 60.14
CA ARG A 558 -1.21 2.17 61.48
C ARG A 558 -0.98 3.66 61.70
N ILE A 559 -0.37 4.34 60.72
CA ILE A 559 -0.14 5.78 60.79
C ILE A 559 -1.47 6.52 60.89
N HIS A 560 -2.43 6.22 60.01
CA HIS A 560 -3.75 6.85 60.04
C HIS A 560 -4.48 6.59 61.37
N TRP A 561 -4.35 5.39 61.96
CA TRP A 561 -4.90 5.10 63.29
C TRP A 561 -4.25 5.87 64.43
N MET A 562 -3.01 6.34 64.28
CA MET A 562 -2.26 7.05 65.31
C MET A 562 -2.34 8.59 65.21
N LEU A 563 -3.01 9.14 64.19
CA LEU A 563 -3.14 10.59 64.03
C LEU A 563 -4.10 11.20 65.07
N THR A 564 -3.60 11.99 66.02
CA THR A 564 -4.40 12.50 67.15
C THR A 564 -5.58 13.40 66.75
N ALA A 565 -5.53 14.10 65.62
CA ALA A 565 -6.58 15.03 65.18
C ALA A 565 -7.47 14.49 64.04
N GLN A 566 -7.08 13.39 63.39
CA GLN A 566 -7.75 12.80 62.22
C GLN A 566 -7.61 11.27 62.23
N ALA A 567 -7.57 10.65 63.41
CA ALA A 567 -7.40 9.20 63.47
C ALA A 567 -8.64 8.53 62.95
N HIS A 568 -8.50 7.71 61.91
CA HIS A 568 -9.60 6.85 61.47
C HIS A 568 -10.15 5.99 62.63
N ALA A 569 -9.33 5.65 63.63
CA ALA A 569 -9.79 4.93 64.83
C ALA A 569 -10.88 5.67 65.64
N LEU A 570 -10.99 6.99 65.53
CA LEU A 570 -12.03 7.80 66.16
C LEU A 570 -13.34 7.79 65.35
N GLU A 571 -13.25 7.64 64.03
CA GLU A 571 -14.37 7.62 63.08
C GLU A 571 -14.92 6.21 62.80
N CYS A 572 -14.13 5.17 63.12
CA CYS A 572 -14.38 3.76 62.77
C CYS A 572 -15.16 2.99 63.86
N ARG A 573 -15.70 3.67 64.87
CA ARG A 573 -16.46 3.06 65.97
C ARG A 573 -17.90 2.74 65.58
#